data_AF-A0AAQ4DNL7-F1
#
_entry.id   AF-A0AAQ4DNL7-F1
#
_cell.length_a   1.000
_cell.length_b   1.000
_cell.length_c   1.000
_cell.angle_alpha   90.00
_cell.angle_beta   90.00
_cell.angle_gamma   90.00
#
_symmetry.space_group_name_H-M   'P 1'
#
loop_
_entity.id
_entity.type
_entity.pdbx_description
1 polymer ?
#
loop_
_entity_poly.entity_id
_entity_poly.type
_entity_poly.pdbx_seq_one_letter_code
_entity_poly.pdbx_strand_id
1 'polypeptide(L)'
;MKGLMLFSHAAIVSAWLASASVVYTPKNGESLVYRNVSEGYVVSPGFTNGSSYPQDFYGSVTLIAWSPNNYIKLYFEDVDLDVSGYCSGDSLEIWEGRYVANRKAFTFCGSHRPRPWISADNTVKIQFSSDFMLEGRGFRIRYKATRVSGLCNKTEFECKNRQCVPTSKECNGVIDCADASDEKYCPTGAVKMQAKNATVPCGTPVHRPLTESEDRVVGGQEAVPHSWPWQVSLSRAEYEVMGHFCGGSLIAAQWVLTAAHCLRGKKPKDMLVVLGMHNRLNVSDVITRGVRIAVSHPNFKKSLRNYDLALLQLEAPVDFTDSVRPICLPTAKEDDLLARGQCFATGWGQTRGSGSFDTLKQVEMTELPFKKCLDMKKGSAGPEEQHTFCAGDQHGENGICSVSAVHDSETTFSRPL
;
A
#
# COMPACT_ATOMS: atom_id res chain seq x y z
N MET A 1 -33.63 -55.70 -58.20
CA MET A 1 -34.20 -54.72 -57.25
C MET A 1 -33.34 -54.70 -55.99
N LYS A 2 -32.99 -53.50 -55.53
CA LYS A 2 -32.31 -53.14 -54.26
C LYS A 2 -30.82 -53.52 -54.22
N GLY A 3 -29.85 -52.62 -54.06
CA GLY A 3 -29.87 -51.24 -53.59
C GLY A 3 -28.69 -51.08 -52.61
N LEU A 4 -27.57 -50.57 -53.10
CA LEU A 4 -26.34 -50.32 -52.37
C LEU A 4 -26.53 -49.09 -51.46
N MET A 5 -26.27 -49.19 -50.16
CA MET A 5 -26.04 -48.02 -49.29
C MET A 5 -24.90 -48.30 -48.32
N LEU A 6 -23.78 -47.62 -48.58
CA LEU A 6 -22.73 -47.30 -47.61
C LEU A 6 -23.19 -46.10 -46.78
N PHE A 7 -23.06 -46.15 -45.46
CA PHE A 7 -22.79 -44.94 -44.67
C PHE A 7 -21.91 -45.25 -43.45
N SER A 8 -21.03 -44.28 -43.22
CA SER A 8 -19.83 -44.25 -42.41
C SER A 8 -20.07 -44.14 -40.90
N HIS A 9 -19.10 -44.66 -40.15
CA HIS A 9 -18.77 -44.43 -38.75
C HIS A 9 -19.23 -43.07 -38.18
N ALA A 10 -20.06 -43.12 -37.13
CA ALA A 10 -20.21 -42.02 -36.18
C ALA A 10 -19.51 -42.41 -34.88
N ALA A 11 -18.32 -41.84 -34.67
CA ALA A 11 -17.62 -41.89 -33.40
C ALA A 11 -18.46 -41.17 -32.34
N ILE A 12 -18.78 -41.89 -31.27
CA ILE A 12 -19.36 -41.32 -30.04
C ILE A 12 -18.24 -40.53 -29.36
N VAL A 13 -18.12 -39.26 -29.71
CA VAL A 13 -17.31 -38.31 -28.94
C VAL A 13 -18.09 -38.03 -27.66
N SER A 14 -17.60 -38.57 -26.56
CA SER A 14 -18.01 -38.22 -25.20
C SER A 14 -17.96 -36.70 -25.02
N ALA A 15 -19.13 -36.06 -25.06
CA ALA A 15 -19.32 -34.68 -24.68
C ALA A 15 -19.03 -34.55 -23.18
N TRP A 16 -17.78 -34.21 -22.87
CA TRP A 16 -17.45 -33.57 -21.61
C TRP A 16 -18.27 -32.28 -21.54
N LEU A 17 -19.18 -32.22 -20.58
CA LEU A 17 -19.89 -31.02 -20.18
C LEU A 17 -18.86 -29.93 -19.86
N ALA A 18 -18.54 -29.08 -20.82
CA ALA A 18 -18.00 -27.76 -20.53
C ALA A 18 -19.15 -26.99 -19.87
N SER A 19 -19.25 -27.06 -18.54
CA SER A 19 -20.16 -26.22 -17.77
C SER A 19 -19.87 -24.77 -18.13
N ALA A 20 -20.79 -24.14 -18.87
CA ALA A 20 -20.72 -22.73 -19.20
C ALA A 20 -20.60 -21.96 -17.88
N SER A 21 -19.43 -21.39 -17.62
CA SER A 21 -19.22 -20.60 -16.42
C SER A 21 -20.06 -19.35 -16.51
N VAL A 22 -20.83 -19.02 -15.47
CA VAL A 22 -21.63 -17.79 -15.44
C VAL A 22 -20.69 -16.59 -15.43
N VAL A 23 -20.86 -15.66 -16.37
CA VAL A 23 -20.06 -14.43 -16.46
C VAL A 23 -20.98 -13.22 -16.36
N TYR A 24 -20.66 -12.31 -15.45
CA TYR A 24 -21.33 -11.03 -15.30
C TYR A 24 -20.41 -9.89 -15.69
N THR A 25 -20.96 -8.91 -16.38
CA THR A 25 -20.24 -7.72 -16.83
C THR A 25 -21.01 -6.49 -16.36
N PRO A 26 -20.39 -5.56 -15.62
CA PRO A 26 -21.01 -4.29 -15.28
C PRO A 26 -21.43 -3.53 -16.56
N LYS A 27 -22.49 -2.73 -16.48
CA LYS A 27 -22.96 -1.86 -17.56
C LYS A 27 -22.84 -0.39 -17.16
N ASN A 28 -22.56 0.47 -18.13
CA ASN A 28 -22.30 1.88 -17.84
C ASN A 28 -23.58 2.56 -17.31
N GLY A 29 -23.46 3.31 -16.23
CA GLY A 29 -24.56 3.94 -15.50
C GLY A 29 -25.46 2.98 -14.72
N GLU A 30 -25.20 1.66 -14.73
CA GLU A 30 -26.09 0.66 -14.14
C GLU A 30 -25.50 0.02 -12.86
N SER A 31 -26.39 -0.30 -11.92
CA SER A 31 -26.08 -1.13 -10.76
C SER A 31 -26.87 -2.43 -10.83
N LEU A 32 -26.25 -3.47 -11.38
CA LEU A 32 -26.86 -4.77 -11.62
C LEU A 32 -26.87 -5.60 -10.34
N VAL A 33 -27.96 -6.34 -10.09
CA VAL A 33 -28.12 -7.18 -8.90
C VAL A 33 -28.46 -8.60 -9.31
N TYR A 34 -27.62 -9.56 -8.91
CA TYR A 34 -27.82 -10.99 -9.17
C TYR A 34 -28.03 -11.73 -7.85
N ARG A 35 -29.13 -12.48 -7.77
CA ARG A 35 -29.53 -13.25 -6.59
C ARG A 35 -29.34 -14.74 -6.81
N ASN A 36 -29.18 -15.46 -5.71
CA ASN A 36 -28.95 -16.91 -5.67
C ASN A 36 -27.71 -17.35 -6.46
N VAL A 37 -26.65 -16.52 -6.41
CA VAL A 37 -25.39 -16.87 -7.08
C VAL A 37 -24.67 -17.98 -6.32
N SER A 38 -24.03 -18.89 -7.06
CA SER A 38 -23.25 -20.01 -6.50
C SER A 38 -21.77 -19.90 -6.87
N GLU A 39 -21.43 -19.75 -8.14
CA GLU A 39 -20.08 -19.52 -8.63
C GLU A 39 -20.11 -18.95 -10.05
N GLY A 40 -19.04 -18.27 -10.42
CA GLY A 40 -18.92 -17.66 -11.75
C GLY A 40 -17.80 -16.63 -11.79
N TYR A 41 -17.90 -15.72 -12.76
CA TYR A 41 -16.94 -14.66 -13.00
C TYR A 41 -17.64 -13.31 -13.06
N VAL A 42 -16.94 -12.27 -12.61
CA VAL A 42 -17.24 -10.87 -12.92
C VAL A 42 -16.06 -10.33 -13.71
N VAL A 43 -16.34 -9.76 -14.88
CA VAL A 43 -15.33 -9.25 -15.81
C VAL A 43 -15.64 -7.82 -16.19
N SER A 44 -14.61 -7.02 -16.46
CA SER A 44 -14.80 -5.68 -17.02
C SER A 44 -15.44 -5.75 -18.42
N PRO A 45 -16.12 -4.68 -18.87
CA PRO A 45 -16.54 -4.59 -20.26
C PRO A 45 -15.33 -4.74 -21.20
N GLY A 46 -15.51 -5.44 -22.33
CA GLY A 46 -14.44 -5.69 -23.31
C GLY A 46 -13.54 -6.89 -23.00
N PHE A 47 -13.42 -7.30 -21.73
CA PHE A 47 -12.46 -8.34 -21.30
C PHE A 47 -12.61 -9.66 -22.06
N THR A 48 -13.85 -10.16 -22.22
CA THR A 48 -14.11 -11.45 -22.90
C THR A 48 -13.80 -11.41 -24.39
N ASN A 49 -13.80 -10.22 -24.99
CA ASN A 49 -13.53 -10.02 -26.41
C ASN A 49 -12.06 -9.66 -26.66
N GLY A 50 -11.24 -9.58 -25.60
CA GLY A 50 -9.84 -9.17 -25.67
C GLY A 50 -9.64 -7.67 -25.94
N SER A 51 -10.69 -6.85 -25.81
CA SER A 51 -10.59 -5.40 -25.92
C SER A 51 -10.37 -4.75 -24.56
N SER A 52 -9.77 -3.57 -24.54
CA SER A 52 -9.68 -2.73 -23.34
C SER A 52 -11.06 -2.36 -22.79
N TYR A 53 -11.12 -1.99 -21.51
CA TYR A 53 -12.34 -1.43 -20.93
C TYR A 53 -12.62 -0.02 -21.47
N PRO A 54 -13.89 0.41 -21.52
CA PRO A 54 -14.25 1.74 -21.99
C PRO A 54 -13.80 2.84 -21.02
N GLN A 55 -13.45 4.00 -21.57
CA GLN A 55 -13.27 5.26 -20.83
C GLN A 55 -14.61 5.80 -20.30
N ASP A 56 -14.55 6.66 -19.26
CA ASP A 56 -15.69 7.28 -18.57
C ASP A 56 -16.79 6.26 -18.23
N PHE A 57 -16.35 5.11 -17.73
CA PHE A 57 -17.23 4.03 -17.35
C PHE A 57 -17.53 4.11 -15.87
N TYR A 58 -18.80 3.94 -15.51
CA TYR A 58 -19.20 3.74 -14.13
C TYR A 58 -20.26 2.66 -14.06
N GLY A 59 -19.98 1.54 -13.40
CA GLY A 59 -20.94 0.44 -13.31
C GLY A 59 -20.68 -0.45 -12.11
N SER A 60 -21.71 -1.16 -11.66
CA SER A 60 -21.54 -2.13 -10.57
C SER A 60 -22.33 -3.41 -10.74
N VAL A 61 -21.81 -4.46 -10.13
CA VAL A 61 -22.42 -5.78 -10.03
C VAL A 61 -22.52 -6.16 -8.55
N THR A 62 -23.74 -6.37 -8.09
CA THR A 62 -24.05 -6.86 -6.74
C THR A 62 -24.40 -8.34 -6.82
N LEU A 63 -23.64 -9.15 -6.10
CA LEU A 63 -23.81 -10.60 -6.00
C LEU A 63 -24.44 -10.94 -4.64
N ILE A 64 -25.53 -11.70 -4.65
CA ILE A 64 -26.25 -12.14 -3.45
C ILE A 64 -26.35 -13.68 -3.48
N ALA A 65 -25.64 -14.34 -2.57
CA ALA A 65 -25.66 -15.80 -2.43
C ALA A 65 -26.94 -16.30 -1.71
N TRP A 66 -27.38 -17.51 -2.04
CA TRP A 66 -28.60 -18.12 -1.49
C TRP A 66 -28.42 -18.61 -0.03
N SER A 67 -29.43 -18.42 0.83
CA SER A 67 -29.59 -19.11 2.14
C SER A 67 -28.60 -18.74 3.27
N PRO A 68 -28.94 -18.98 4.56
CA PRO A 68 -28.17 -18.46 5.67
C PRO A 68 -26.76 -19.07 5.71
N ASN A 69 -25.77 -18.24 6.04
CA ASN A 69 -24.35 -18.58 6.21
C ASN A 69 -23.54 -18.86 4.93
N ASN A 70 -24.04 -18.46 3.76
CA ASN A 70 -23.20 -18.39 2.56
C ASN A 70 -22.48 -17.06 2.50
N TYR A 71 -21.18 -17.09 2.23
CA TYR A 71 -20.32 -15.93 1.99
C TYR A 71 -19.79 -16.00 0.58
N ILE A 72 -19.36 -14.87 0.02
CA ILE A 72 -18.83 -14.79 -1.34
C ILE A 72 -17.33 -14.60 -1.25
N LYS A 73 -16.58 -15.59 -1.75
CA LYS A 73 -15.13 -15.50 -1.90
C LYS A 73 -14.78 -15.07 -3.32
N LEU A 74 -13.95 -14.05 -3.44
CA LEU A 74 -13.44 -13.48 -4.68
C LEU A 74 -11.98 -13.91 -4.88
N TYR A 75 -11.65 -14.32 -6.10
CA TYR A 75 -10.31 -14.63 -6.56
C TYR A 75 -10.01 -13.71 -7.75
N PHE A 76 -8.98 -12.88 -7.62
CA PHE A 76 -8.55 -11.95 -8.66
C PHE A 76 -7.58 -12.68 -9.60
N GLU A 77 -8.06 -13.10 -10.77
CA GLU A 77 -7.28 -13.93 -11.70
C GLU A 77 -6.42 -13.07 -12.63
N ASP A 78 -6.99 -11.96 -13.13
CA ASP A 78 -6.32 -10.96 -13.95
C ASP A 78 -6.84 -9.56 -13.56
N VAL A 79 -5.94 -8.59 -13.50
CA VAL A 79 -6.21 -7.18 -13.20
C VAL A 79 -5.18 -6.36 -13.96
N ASP A 80 -5.66 -5.38 -14.70
CA ASP A 80 -4.86 -4.47 -15.50
C ASP A 80 -5.64 -3.17 -15.69
N LEU A 81 -5.54 -2.29 -14.69
CA LEU A 81 -6.18 -0.97 -14.63
C LEU A 81 -5.11 0.12 -14.64
N ASP A 82 -5.47 1.33 -15.09
CA ASP A 82 -4.56 2.48 -15.00
C ASP A 82 -4.18 2.79 -13.54
N VAL A 83 -2.95 3.28 -13.34
CA VAL A 83 -2.41 3.58 -12.01
C VAL A 83 -2.57 5.06 -11.71
N SER A 84 -3.29 5.38 -10.64
CA SER A 84 -3.43 6.74 -10.14
C SER A 84 -3.30 6.83 -8.62
N GLY A 85 -2.94 8.00 -8.10
CA GLY A 85 -2.80 8.24 -6.67
C GLY A 85 -4.11 8.00 -5.93
N TYR A 86 -4.11 7.11 -4.92
CA TYR A 86 -5.31 6.64 -4.23
C TYR A 86 -6.41 6.10 -5.17
N CYS A 87 -6.04 5.64 -6.37
CA CYS A 87 -6.98 5.18 -7.38
C CYS A 87 -8.10 6.21 -7.66
N SER A 88 -7.70 7.47 -7.85
CA SER A 88 -8.64 8.57 -8.14
C SER A 88 -9.17 8.60 -9.57
N GLY A 89 -8.46 7.97 -10.50
CA GLY A 89 -8.93 7.70 -11.86
C GLY A 89 -9.59 6.33 -11.91
N ASP A 90 -8.94 5.40 -12.61
CA ASP A 90 -9.44 4.02 -12.71
C ASP A 90 -9.39 3.30 -11.37
N SER A 91 -10.52 2.70 -11.00
CA SER A 91 -10.65 2.06 -9.69
C SER A 91 -11.64 0.91 -9.70
N LEU A 92 -11.25 -0.16 -9.00
CA LEU A 92 -12.12 -1.27 -8.67
C LEU A 92 -12.35 -1.27 -7.16
N GLU A 93 -13.61 -1.12 -6.77
CA GLU A 93 -14.03 -1.01 -5.38
C GLU A 93 -14.86 -2.24 -4.97
N ILE A 94 -14.47 -2.83 -3.85
CA ILE A 94 -15.19 -3.94 -3.23
C ILE A 94 -15.95 -3.42 -2.01
N TRP A 95 -17.25 -3.62 -2.00
CA TRP A 95 -18.16 -3.17 -0.95
C TRP A 95 -18.84 -4.37 -0.28
N GLU A 96 -18.85 -4.38 1.05
CA GLU A 96 -19.52 -5.37 1.89
C GLU A 96 -20.75 -4.77 2.59
N GLY A 97 -21.81 -5.58 2.78
CA GLY A 97 -22.93 -5.20 3.66
C GLY A 97 -24.31 -5.71 3.23
N ARG A 98 -25.19 -5.85 4.22
CA ARG A 98 -26.62 -6.18 4.06
C ARG A 98 -27.43 -4.88 4.14
N TYR A 99 -27.79 -4.34 2.98
CA TYR A 99 -28.81 -3.31 2.76
C TYR A 99 -28.67 -1.91 3.41
N VAL A 100 -27.86 -1.66 4.46
CA VAL A 100 -27.84 -0.32 5.13
C VAL A 100 -26.47 0.21 5.55
N ALA A 101 -25.41 -0.59 5.49
CA ALA A 101 -24.04 -0.10 5.65
C ALA A 101 -23.21 -0.55 4.46
N ASN A 102 -23.12 0.29 3.43
CA ASN A 102 -22.13 0.14 2.36
C ASN A 102 -20.77 0.41 2.98
N ARG A 103 -20.13 -0.63 3.52
CA ARG A 103 -18.75 -0.52 3.98
C ARG A 103 -17.85 -0.88 2.81
N LYS A 104 -17.06 0.10 2.36
CA LYS A 104 -15.98 -0.15 1.40
C LYS A 104 -14.96 -1.05 2.09
N ALA A 105 -14.76 -2.24 1.55
CA ALA A 105 -13.77 -3.18 2.04
C ALA A 105 -12.38 -2.70 1.63
N PHE A 106 -12.17 -2.44 0.34
CA PHE A 106 -10.95 -1.87 -0.22
C PHE A 106 -11.17 -1.34 -1.65
N THR A 107 -10.27 -0.47 -2.08
CA THR A 107 -10.14 0.02 -3.46
C THR A 107 -8.76 -0.33 -3.99
N PHE A 108 -8.67 -0.71 -5.26
CA PHE A 108 -7.40 -0.94 -5.93
C PHE A 108 -7.45 -0.56 -7.42
N CYS A 109 -6.26 -0.37 -7.98
CA CYS A 109 -5.98 -0.01 -9.37
C CYS A 109 -4.55 -0.47 -9.72
N GLY A 110 -4.14 -0.38 -10.98
CA GLY A 110 -2.90 -0.97 -11.46
C GLY A 110 -3.05 -2.42 -11.93
N SER A 111 -1.91 -3.06 -12.19
CA SER A 111 -1.82 -4.43 -12.71
C SER A 111 -1.45 -5.48 -11.65
N HIS A 112 -1.28 -5.07 -10.40
CA HIS A 112 -1.01 -5.99 -9.30
C HIS A 112 -2.31 -6.67 -8.84
N ARG A 113 -2.29 -8.00 -8.76
CA ARG A 113 -3.45 -8.80 -8.35
C ARG A 113 -3.66 -8.76 -6.82
N PRO A 114 -4.83 -8.32 -6.33
CA PRO A 114 -5.14 -8.38 -4.92
C PRO A 114 -5.17 -9.82 -4.38
N ARG A 115 -5.02 -9.96 -3.05
CA ARG A 115 -5.17 -11.27 -2.41
C ARG A 115 -6.64 -11.74 -2.50
N PRO A 116 -6.89 -13.07 -2.53
CA PRO A 116 -8.25 -13.59 -2.49
C PRO A 116 -9.00 -13.06 -1.28
N TRP A 117 -10.23 -12.58 -1.46
CA TRP A 117 -11.01 -11.90 -0.42
C TRP A 117 -12.32 -12.64 -0.15
N ILE A 118 -12.80 -12.64 1.10
CA ILE A 118 -14.09 -13.21 1.49
C ILE A 118 -14.97 -12.13 2.13
N SER A 119 -16.24 -12.08 1.75
CA SER A 119 -17.21 -11.11 2.27
C SER A 119 -17.60 -11.43 3.72
N ALA A 120 -17.97 -10.40 4.49
CA ALA A 120 -18.47 -10.56 5.86
C ALA A 120 -19.92 -11.12 5.94
N ASP A 121 -20.67 -11.08 4.85
CA ASP A 121 -22.04 -11.63 4.73
C ASP A 121 -22.23 -12.25 3.34
N ASN A 122 -23.47 -12.62 3.00
CA ASN A 122 -23.86 -13.22 1.73
C ASN A 122 -23.96 -12.26 0.53
N THR A 123 -23.53 -11.01 0.70
CA THR A 123 -23.67 -9.95 -0.31
C THR A 123 -22.33 -9.24 -0.54
N VAL A 124 -21.96 -9.06 -1.79
CA VAL A 124 -20.83 -8.22 -2.21
C VAL A 124 -21.25 -7.35 -3.39
N LYS A 125 -20.84 -6.08 -3.37
CA LYS A 125 -20.94 -5.18 -4.53
C LYS A 125 -19.54 -4.90 -5.07
N ILE A 126 -19.36 -5.16 -6.36
CA ILE A 126 -18.15 -4.90 -7.13
C ILE A 126 -18.46 -3.70 -8.02
N GLN A 127 -17.78 -2.58 -7.80
CA GLN A 127 -17.98 -1.34 -8.54
C GLN A 127 -16.72 -0.98 -9.30
N PHE A 128 -16.87 -0.75 -10.60
CA PHE A 128 -15.78 -0.34 -11.48
C PHE A 128 -16.05 1.07 -12.00
N SER A 129 -15.04 1.91 -11.90
CA SER A 129 -15.02 3.26 -12.45
C SER A 129 -13.76 3.44 -13.30
N SER A 130 -13.90 4.04 -14.48
CA SER A 130 -12.78 4.54 -15.27
C SER A 130 -12.95 6.03 -15.56
N ASP A 131 -11.86 6.72 -15.83
CA ASP A 131 -11.87 8.12 -16.26
C ASP A 131 -11.68 8.26 -17.78
N PHE A 132 -11.41 9.48 -18.27
CA PHE A 132 -11.18 9.78 -19.68
C PHE A 132 -9.72 9.50 -20.13
N MET A 133 -8.88 8.94 -19.25
CA MET A 133 -7.44 8.78 -19.47
C MET A 133 -7.11 7.37 -19.99
N LEU A 134 -5.95 6.83 -19.62
CA LEU A 134 -5.40 5.58 -20.16
C LEU A 134 -6.31 4.39 -19.82
N GLU A 135 -6.35 3.42 -20.72
CA GLU A 135 -7.12 2.19 -20.57
C GLU A 135 -6.20 0.96 -20.55
N GLY A 136 -6.64 -0.09 -19.87
CA GLY A 136 -5.95 -1.38 -19.76
C GLY A 136 -6.84 -2.54 -20.17
N ARG A 137 -6.36 -3.78 -20.00
CA ARG A 137 -7.14 -4.98 -20.33
C ARG A 137 -8.35 -5.18 -19.41
N GLY A 138 -8.33 -4.59 -18.21
CA GLY A 138 -9.41 -4.65 -17.25
C GLY A 138 -9.24 -5.77 -16.23
N PHE A 139 -10.31 -6.44 -15.83
CA PHE A 139 -10.23 -7.44 -14.76
C PHE A 139 -11.07 -8.68 -15.01
N ARG A 140 -10.64 -9.78 -14.38
CA ARG A 140 -11.39 -11.03 -14.24
C ARG A 140 -11.34 -11.51 -12.80
N ILE A 141 -12.51 -11.51 -12.17
CA ILE A 141 -12.70 -11.94 -10.79
C ILE A 141 -13.55 -13.20 -10.79
N ARG A 142 -13.00 -14.32 -10.32
CA ARG A 142 -13.79 -15.53 -10.07
C ARG A 142 -14.43 -15.43 -8.70
N TYR A 143 -15.74 -15.64 -8.60
CA TYR A 143 -16.45 -15.67 -7.32
C TYR A 143 -16.97 -17.07 -7.01
N LYS A 144 -17.05 -17.40 -5.71
CA LYS A 144 -17.66 -18.64 -5.22
C LYS A 144 -18.40 -18.37 -3.92
N ALA A 145 -19.68 -18.70 -3.89
CA ALA A 145 -20.48 -18.78 -2.69
C ALA A 145 -20.05 -20.02 -1.90
N THR A 146 -19.54 -19.81 -0.69
CA THR A 146 -19.07 -20.87 0.19
C THR A 146 -19.80 -20.79 1.52
N ARG A 147 -20.16 -21.95 2.07
CA ARG A 147 -20.52 -22.05 3.48
C ARG A 147 -19.23 -21.93 4.27
N VAL A 148 -19.17 -21.00 5.22
CA VAL A 148 -18.13 -21.08 6.25
C VAL A 148 -18.67 -22.02 7.32
N SER A 149 -18.40 -23.30 7.13
CA SER A 149 -18.64 -24.31 8.16
C SER A 149 -17.39 -24.40 9.04
N GLY A 150 -17.50 -23.87 10.25
CA GLY A 150 -16.50 -24.08 11.30
C GLY A 150 -15.99 -22.77 11.86
N LEU A 151 -16.06 -22.64 13.18
CA LEU A 151 -15.08 -21.88 13.95
C LEU A 151 -13.70 -22.34 13.49
N CYS A 152 -12.74 -21.42 13.32
CA CYS A 152 -11.37 -21.80 12.99
C CYS A 152 -10.86 -22.86 13.98
N ASN A 153 -10.01 -23.77 13.51
CA ASN A 153 -9.41 -24.76 14.41
C ASN A 153 -8.66 -24.05 15.54
N LYS A 154 -8.43 -24.73 16.66
CA LYS A 154 -7.68 -24.15 17.80
C LYS A 154 -6.26 -23.69 17.44
N THR A 155 -5.71 -24.15 16.31
CA THR A 155 -4.39 -23.80 15.77
C THR A 155 -4.45 -22.73 14.67
N GLU A 156 -5.61 -22.12 14.47
CA GLU A 156 -5.88 -21.12 13.45
C GLU A 156 -6.40 -19.84 14.12
N PHE A 157 -5.91 -18.71 13.62
CA PHE A 157 -6.41 -17.38 13.90
C PHE A 157 -7.57 -17.07 12.95
N GLU A 158 -8.67 -16.58 13.50
CA GLU A 158 -9.82 -16.10 12.72
C GLU A 158 -9.60 -14.62 12.36
N CYS A 159 -9.31 -14.37 11.09
CA CYS A 159 -9.29 -13.02 10.52
C CYS A 159 -10.65 -12.33 10.75
N LYS A 160 -10.68 -10.99 10.75
CA LYS A 160 -11.93 -10.23 10.93
C LYS A 160 -12.95 -10.50 9.81
N ASN A 161 -12.51 -10.90 8.62
CA ASN A 161 -13.35 -11.38 7.53
C ASN A 161 -13.73 -12.88 7.64
N ARG A 162 -13.46 -13.54 8.78
CA ARG A 162 -13.71 -14.98 9.06
C ARG A 162 -12.89 -15.96 8.24
N GLN A 163 -11.86 -15.49 7.54
CA GLN A 163 -10.84 -16.35 6.98
C GLN A 163 -10.01 -16.97 8.12
N CYS A 164 -9.74 -18.27 8.06
CA CYS A 164 -8.82 -18.91 8.99
C CYS A 164 -7.42 -18.90 8.39
N VAL A 165 -6.44 -18.42 9.15
CA VAL A 165 -5.01 -18.54 8.86
C VAL A 165 -4.35 -19.26 10.04
N PRO A 166 -3.24 -20.01 9.86
CA PRO A 166 -2.55 -20.63 10.99
C PRO A 166 -2.18 -19.59 12.06
N THR A 167 -2.27 -19.93 13.35
CA THR A 167 -1.92 -18.98 14.43
C THR A 167 -0.48 -18.45 14.33
N SER A 168 0.42 -19.21 13.70
CA SER A 168 1.80 -18.75 13.40
C SER A 168 1.86 -17.58 12.40
N LYS A 169 0.75 -17.25 11.75
CA LYS A 169 0.62 -16.13 10.82
C LYS A 169 0.13 -14.85 11.50
N GLU A 170 -0.36 -14.93 12.73
CA GLU A 170 -0.75 -13.76 13.49
C GLU A 170 0.50 -12.92 13.81
N CYS A 171 0.52 -11.67 13.33
CA CYS A 171 1.53 -10.65 13.60
C CYS A 171 2.96 -11.04 13.18
N ASN A 172 3.09 -11.75 12.06
CA ASN A 172 4.37 -12.31 11.60
C ASN A 172 5.17 -11.38 10.67
N GLY A 173 4.56 -10.40 10.01
CA GLY A 173 5.21 -9.56 8.99
C GLY A 173 4.40 -9.41 7.73
N VAL A 174 3.52 -10.37 7.48
CA VAL A 174 2.99 -10.69 6.18
C VAL A 174 1.49 -10.68 6.32
N ILE A 175 0.85 -9.87 5.49
CA ILE A 175 -0.61 -9.88 5.41
C ILE A 175 -1.03 -11.24 4.81
N ASP A 176 -1.42 -12.18 5.64
CA ASP A 176 -1.99 -13.48 5.30
C ASP A 176 -3.53 -13.41 5.27
N CYS A 177 -4.14 -12.54 6.10
CA CYS A 177 -5.56 -12.24 6.01
C CYS A 177 -5.87 -11.25 4.88
N ALA A 178 -6.94 -11.47 4.12
CA ALA A 178 -7.33 -10.54 3.05
C ALA A 178 -7.73 -9.12 3.53
N ASP A 179 -8.03 -8.96 4.81
CA ASP A 179 -8.34 -7.67 5.45
C ASP A 179 -7.18 -7.13 6.32
N ALA A 180 -6.03 -7.81 6.27
CA ALA A 180 -4.84 -7.54 7.08
C ALA A 180 -5.11 -7.53 8.59
N SER A 181 -6.12 -8.29 9.05
CA SER A 181 -6.47 -8.38 10.47
C SER A 181 -5.52 -9.24 11.29
N ASP A 182 -4.72 -10.09 10.66
CA ASP A 182 -3.60 -10.79 11.28
C ASP A 182 -2.45 -9.84 11.65
N GLU A 183 -2.33 -8.69 10.99
CA GLU A 183 -1.31 -7.68 11.25
C GLU A 183 -1.85 -6.46 12.00
N LYS A 184 -3.12 -6.49 12.38
CA LYS A 184 -3.82 -5.44 13.14
C LYS A 184 -4.39 -6.07 14.42
N TYR A 185 -4.42 -5.34 15.53
CA TYR A 185 -4.96 -5.85 16.80
C TYR A 185 -4.15 -7.01 17.42
N CYS A 186 -2.83 -7.00 17.22
CA CYS A 186 -1.93 -7.99 17.83
C CYS A 186 -2.11 -8.03 19.36
N PRO A 187 -2.20 -9.23 19.98
CA PRO A 187 -2.47 -9.34 21.40
C PRO A 187 -1.36 -8.66 22.22
N THR A 188 -1.75 -7.81 23.16
CA THR A 188 -0.82 -7.17 24.11
C THR A 188 -0.26 -8.22 25.06
N GLY A 189 0.84 -8.86 24.66
CA GLY A 189 1.52 -9.92 25.39
C GLY A 189 1.84 -11.18 24.58
N ALA A 190 1.24 -11.36 23.39
CA ALA A 190 1.59 -12.47 22.49
C ALA A 190 2.98 -12.30 21.86
N VAL A 191 3.48 -11.06 21.80
CA VAL A 191 4.87 -10.78 21.42
C VAL A 191 5.71 -10.42 22.64
N LYS A 192 5.94 -11.41 23.50
CA LYS A 192 7.20 -11.50 24.26
C LYS A 192 8.35 -11.98 23.35
N MET A 193 8.22 -11.92 22.02
CA MET A 193 9.37 -12.07 21.16
C MET A 193 10.10 -10.74 21.18
N GLN A 194 11.22 -10.68 21.90
CA GLN A 194 12.27 -9.74 21.54
C GLN A 194 12.47 -9.87 20.02
N ALA A 195 12.55 -8.75 19.30
CA ALA A 195 12.90 -8.78 17.88
C ALA A 195 14.13 -9.69 17.72
N LYS A 196 14.03 -10.68 16.84
CA LYS A 196 15.21 -11.48 16.49
C LYS A 196 16.24 -10.49 15.97
N ASN A 197 17.45 -10.56 16.52
CA ASN A 197 18.55 -9.62 16.24
C ASN A 197 18.31 -8.18 16.73
N ALA A 198 17.67 -7.97 17.89
CA ALA A 198 17.57 -6.64 18.53
C ALA A 198 18.94 -5.93 18.77
N THR A 199 20.05 -6.63 18.59
CA THR A 199 21.43 -6.13 18.73
C THR A 199 22.01 -5.48 17.47
N VAL A 200 21.28 -5.43 16.34
CA VAL A 200 21.78 -4.75 15.12
C VAL A 200 21.96 -3.26 15.40
N PRO A 201 23.16 -2.69 15.15
CA PRO A 201 23.39 -1.27 15.38
C PRO A 201 22.57 -0.41 14.42
N CYS A 202 22.05 0.71 14.92
CA CYS A 202 21.33 1.67 14.09
C CYS A 202 22.25 2.30 13.03
N GLY A 203 21.67 2.82 11.94
CA GLY A 203 22.39 3.59 10.93
C GLY A 203 23.41 2.81 10.10
N THR A 204 23.37 1.46 10.15
CA THR A 204 24.30 0.58 9.44
C THR A 204 23.57 -0.27 8.38
N PRO A 205 23.38 0.25 7.15
CA PRO A 205 22.76 -0.51 6.08
C PRO A 205 23.73 -1.57 5.54
N VAL A 206 23.20 -2.73 5.11
CA VAL A 206 24.01 -3.78 4.46
C VAL A 206 24.42 -3.36 3.06
N HIS A 207 23.44 -2.86 2.30
CA HIS A 207 23.64 -2.28 0.99
C HIS A 207 23.97 -0.80 1.16
N ARG A 208 25.10 -0.35 0.62
CA ARG A 208 25.47 1.06 0.69
C ARG A 208 24.69 1.86 -0.37
N PRO A 209 24.25 3.09 -0.05
CA PRO A 209 23.74 3.98 -1.08
C PRO A 209 24.87 4.31 -2.06
N LEU A 210 24.63 4.13 -3.36
CA LEU A 210 25.55 4.53 -4.42
C LEU A 210 25.03 5.82 -5.03
N THR A 211 25.82 6.90 -4.99
CA THR A 211 25.58 8.11 -5.76
C THR A 211 26.52 8.13 -6.95
N GLU A 212 26.02 7.90 -8.16
CA GLU A 212 26.84 8.06 -9.36
C GLU A 212 26.99 9.55 -9.68
N SER A 213 28.20 9.96 -10.03
CA SER A 213 28.62 11.36 -10.09
C SER A 213 28.36 12.08 -11.42
N GLU A 214 27.57 11.54 -12.35
CA GLU A 214 27.59 12.04 -13.74
C GLU A 214 26.23 12.52 -14.31
N ASP A 215 25.09 12.27 -13.66
CA ASP A 215 23.83 12.88 -14.11
C ASP A 215 23.14 13.61 -12.96
N ARG A 216 23.15 14.93 -13.03
CA ARG A 216 22.37 15.83 -12.18
C ARG A 216 20.88 15.65 -12.49
N VAL A 217 20.31 14.51 -12.09
CA VAL A 217 18.89 14.20 -12.30
C VAL A 217 18.06 15.09 -11.38
N VAL A 218 17.34 16.02 -11.98
CA VAL A 218 16.34 16.84 -11.30
C VAL A 218 15.28 15.89 -10.71
N GLY A 219 15.18 15.84 -9.38
CA GLY A 219 14.27 14.93 -8.67
C GLY A 219 14.92 13.73 -7.97
N GLY A 220 16.25 13.59 -8.02
CA GLY A 220 16.97 12.50 -7.37
C GLY A 220 17.09 11.26 -8.26
N GLN A 221 17.95 10.35 -7.82
CA GLN A 221 18.25 9.09 -8.51
C GLN A 221 17.52 7.93 -7.83
N GLU A 222 17.29 6.83 -8.54
CA GLU A 222 16.79 5.61 -7.92
C GLU A 222 17.76 5.16 -6.82
N ALA A 223 17.22 4.80 -5.66
CA ALA A 223 18.01 4.24 -4.58
C ALA A 223 18.43 2.81 -4.93
N VAL A 224 19.59 2.37 -4.41
CA VAL A 224 19.91 0.94 -4.47
C VAL A 224 18.88 0.19 -3.62
N PRO A 225 18.26 -0.89 -4.11
CA PRO A 225 17.29 -1.64 -3.32
C PRO A 225 17.83 -1.97 -1.93
N HIS A 226 17.04 -1.64 -0.91
CA HIS A 226 17.37 -1.87 0.50
C HIS A 226 18.57 -1.08 1.06
N SER A 227 19.10 -0.07 0.35
CA SER A 227 20.18 0.78 0.89
C SER A 227 19.73 1.74 1.98
N TRP A 228 18.43 1.95 2.12
CA TRP A 228 17.80 2.77 3.16
C TRP A 228 16.82 1.92 3.99
N PRO A 229 17.32 0.96 4.78
CA PRO A 229 16.49 -0.07 5.43
C PRO A 229 15.60 0.46 6.57
N TRP A 230 15.76 1.73 6.95
CA TRP A 230 14.89 2.44 7.88
C TRP A 230 13.74 3.18 7.19
N GLN A 231 13.74 3.25 5.86
CA GLN A 231 12.65 3.90 5.10
C GLN A 231 11.33 3.18 5.36
N VAL A 232 10.34 3.94 5.80
CA VAL A 232 8.98 3.47 6.04
C VAL A 232 8.05 4.10 5.03
N SER A 233 7.08 3.32 4.55
CA SER A 233 5.88 3.81 3.89
C SER A 233 4.70 3.74 4.85
N LEU A 234 4.11 4.89 5.16
CA LEU A 234 2.82 4.98 5.81
C LEU A 234 1.74 4.85 4.75
N SER A 235 0.93 3.81 4.88
CA SER A 235 -0.09 3.46 3.90
C SER A 235 -1.47 3.43 4.54
N ARG A 236 -2.49 3.82 3.77
CA ARG A 236 -3.89 3.65 4.17
C ARG A 236 -4.29 2.19 3.96
N ALA A 237 -4.90 1.57 4.97
CA ALA A 237 -5.32 0.18 4.88
C ALA A 237 -6.40 -0.10 3.81
N GLU A 238 -7.14 0.94 3.41
CA GLU A 238 -8.26 0.90 2.46
C GLU A 238 -7.83 0.86 0.99
N TYR A 239 -6.57 1.23 0.70
CA TYR A 239 -5.99 1.23 -0.63
C TYR A 239 -4.77 0.32 -0.56
N GLU A 240 -4.79 -0.85 -1.20
CA GLU A 240 -3.73 -1.87 -1.05
C GLU A 240 -2.33 -1.34 -1.49
N VAL A 241 -1.88 -1.74 -2.68
CA VAL A 241 -0.57 -1.41 -3.25
C VAL A 241 -0.41 0.11 -3.44
N MET A 242 -1.53 0.85 -3.47
CA MET A 242 -1.58 2.32 -3.69
C MET A 242 -1.76 3.14 -2.41
N GLY A 243 -1.73 2.53 -1.23
CA GLY A 243 -2.09 3.23 0.02
C GLY A 243 -1.09 4.26 0.52
N HIS A 244 0.11 4.35 -0.05
CA HIS A 244 1.16 5.26 0.38
C HIS A 244 0.65 6.71 0.47
N PHE A 245 0.88 7.34 1.62
CA PHE A 245 0.52 8.74 1.83
C PHE A 245 1.63 9.55 2.52
N CYS A 246 2.53 8.89 3.23
CA CYS A 246 3.65 9.54 3.89
C CYS A 246 4.86 8.60 4.06
N GLY A 247 6.03 9.20 4.27
CA GLY A 247 7.24 8.53 4.72
C GLY A 247 7.37 8.46 6.25
N GLY A 248 8.42 7.76 6.68
CA GLY A 248 8.85 7.72 8.08
C GLY A 248 10.18 6.98 8.21
N SER A 249 10.72 6.97 9.43
CA SER A 249 11.96 6.26 9.77
C SER A 249 11.71 5.24 10.86
N LEU A 250 12.14 3.99 10.65
CA LEU A 250 12.24 3.02 11.74
C LEU A 250 13.37 3.46 12.67
N ILE A 251 13.06 3.71 13.95
CA ILE A 251 14.05 4.13 14.97
C ILE A 251 14.31 3.05 16.02
N ALA A 252 13.38 2.10 16.16
CA ALA A 252 13.56 0.88 16.94
C ALA A 252 12.59 -0.19 16.42
N ALA A 253 12.74 -1.44 16.85
CA ALA A 253 11.95 -2.58 16.34
C ALA A 253 10.42 -2.39 16.39
N GLN A 254 9.90 -1.51 17.26
CA GLN A 254 8.47 -1.25 17.38
C GLN A 254 8.12 0.25 17.30
N TRP A 255 9.07 1.10 16.87
CA TRP A 255 8.91 2.54 16.86
C TRP A 255 9.32 3.15 15.53
N VAL A 256 8.39 3.91 14.96
CA VAL A 256 8.60 4.69 13.74
C VAL A 256 8.47 6.17 14.08
N LEU A 257 9.43 6.97 13.61
CA LEU A 257 9.40 8.42 13.62
C LEU A 257 8.78 8.92 12.30
N THR A 258 7.88 9.88 12.38
CA THR A 258 7.27 10.53 11.21
C THR A 258 6.87 11.96 11.56
N ALA A 259 6.21 12.63 10.64
CA ALA A 259 5.68 13.96 10.85
C ALA A 259 4.31 13.96 11.54
N ALA A 260 4.03 14.99 12.33
CA ALA A 260 2.70 15.17 12.93
C ALA A 260 1.63 15.49 11.89
N HIS A 261 1.95 16.22 10.81
CA HIS A 261 0.99 16.53 9.75
C HIS A 261 0.55 15.26 8.97
N CYS A 262 1.40 14.23 8.91
CA CYS A 262 1.05 12.94 8.30
C CYS A 262 -0.11 12.25 9.04
N LEU A 263 -0.24 12.49 10.35
CA LEU A 263 -1.30 11.90 11.18
C LEU A 263 -2.62 12.69 11.12
N ARG A 264 -2.65 13.83 10.40
CA ARG A 264 -3.82 14.72 10.38
C ARG A 264 -5.05 14.02 9.80
N GLY A 265 -6.08 13.89 10.63
CA GLY A 265 -7.37 13.29 10.23
C GLY A 265 -7.32 11.77 10.06
N LYS A 266 -6.24 11.12 10.51
CA LYS A 266 -6.07 9.66 10.44
C LYS A 266 -6.14 9.05 11.84
N LYS A 267 -6.71 7.86 11.95
CA LYS A 267 -6.71 7.08 13.19
C LYS A 267 -5.68 5.95 13.06
N PRO A 268 -5.03 5.50 14.15
CA PRO A 268 -4.09 4.38 14.14
C PRO A 268 -4.60 3.15 13.37
N LYS A 269 -5.85 2.77 13.62
CA LYS A 269 -6.52 1.62 12.97
C LYS A 269 -6.66 1.70 11.45
N ASP A 270 -6.56 2.89 10.87
CA ASP A 270 -6.72 3.12 9.42
C ASP A 270 -5.36 3.15 8.70
N MET A 271 -4.26 3.02 9.45
CA MET A 271 -2.88 3.10 8.96
C MET A 271 -2.17 1.75 9.02
N LEU A 272 -1.34 1.51 8.01
CA LEU A 272 -0.37 0.44 7.93
C LEU A 272 1.03 1.05 7.80
N VAL A 273 2.00 0.40 8.42
CA VAL A 273 3.43 0.70 8.30
C VAL A 273 4.04 -0.39 7.45
N VAL A 274 4.60 -0.02 6.30
CA VAL A 274 5.25 -0.95 5.36
C VAL A 274 6.75 -0.67 5.35
N LEU A 275 7.56 -1.71 5.56
CA LEU A 275 9.02 -1.67 5.65
C LEU A 275 9.67 -2.60 4.63
N GLY A 276 10.92 -2.31 4.26
CA GLY A 276 11.67 -3.11 3.28
C GLY A 276 11.20 -2.92 1.82
N MET A 277 10.25 -2.01 1.59
CA MET A 277 9.71 -1.71 0.26
C MET A 277 10.73 -0.91 -0.56
N HIS A 278 10.93 -1.32 -1.82
CA HIS A 278 11.69 -0.55 -2.82
C HIS A 278 10.77 -0.03 -3.92
N ASN A 279 9.94 -0.92 -4.47
CA ASN A 279 8.95 -0.60 -5.49
C ASN A 279 7.53 -0.71 -4.91
N ARG A 280 6.73 0.36 -5.03
CA ARG A 280 5.35 0.41 -4.53
C ARG A 280 4.44 -0.61 -5.16
N LEU A 281 4.69 -1.03 -6.41
CA LEU A 281 3.94 -2.04 -7.15
C LEU A 281 4.36 -3.47 -6.83
N ASN A 282 5.55 -3.67 -6.23
CA ASN A 282 6.07 -4.98 -5.86
C ASN A 282 6.21 -5.11 -4.35
N VAL A 283 5.18 -5.70 -3.72
CA VAL A 283 5.08 -5.86 -2.27
C VAL A 283 5.29 -7.31 -1.81
N SER A 284 5.99 -8.14 -2.59
CA SER A 284 6.24 -9.55 -2.23
C SER A 284 7.07 -9.72 -0.95
N ASP A 285 8.07 -8.85 -0.76
CA ASP A 285 9.11 -9.01 0.26
C ASP A 285 9.07 -7.89 1.32
N VAL A 286 7.89 -7.28 1.51
CA VAL A 286 7.70 -6.20 2.48
C VAL A 286 7.18 -6.72 3.82
N ILE A 287 7.58 -6.03 4.88
CA ILE A 287 7.02 -6.25 6.22
C ILE A 287 5.93 -5.23 6.46
N THR A 288 4.73 -5.67 6.81
CA THR A 288 3.60 -4.78 7.15
C THR A 288 3.20 -4.94 8.60
N ARG A 289 2.96 -3.80 9.27
CA ARG A 289 2.49 -3.73 10.66
C ARG A 289 1.34 -2.75 10.82
N GLY A 290 0.36 -3.10 11.64
CA GLY A 290 -0.63 -2.15 12.15
C GLY A 290 -0.02 -1.16 13.15
N VAL A 291 -0.71 -0.03 13.34
CA VAL A 291 -0.33 1.00 14.31
C VAL A 291 -1.19 0.88 15.57
N ARG A 292 -0.54 0.65 16.72
CA ARG A 292 -1.20 0.60 18.02
C ARG A 292 -1.43 2.00 18.59
N ILE A 293 -0.37 2.80 18.63
CA ILE A 293 -0.39 4.16 19.17
C ILE A 293 0.19 5.11 18.13
N ALA A 294 -0.48 6.25 17.94
CA ALA A 294 0.06 7.37 17.17
C ALA A 294 0.04 8.61 18.06
N VAL A 295 1.20 9.22 18.29
CA VAL A 295 1.36 10.39 19.16
C VAL A 295 2.05 11.50 18.40
N SER A 296 1.35 12.62 18.18
CA SER A 296 1.97 13.87 17.73
C SER A 296 2.59 14.61 18.90
N HIS A 297 3.65 15.38 18.65
CA HIS A 297 4.27 16.24 19.64
C HIS A 297 3.21 17.18 20.28
N PRO A 298 3.19 17.34 21.62
CA PRO A 298 2.13 18.09 22.32
C PRO A 298 2.05 19.56 21.88
N ASN A 299 3.18 20.16 21.49
CA ASN A 299 3.25 21.54 21.03
C ASN A 299 2.98 21.71 19.52
N PHE A 300 2.62 20.64 18.79
CA PHE A 300 2.34 20.73 17.36
C PHE A 300 1.15 21.66 17.09
N LYS A 301 1.40 22.80 16.43
CA LYS A 301 0.37 23.77 16.05
C LYS A 301 0.12 23.71 14.55
N LYS A 302 -1.13 23.37 14.18
CA LYS A 302 -1.56 23.14 12.79
C LYS A 302 -1.30 24.31 11.83
N SER A 303 -1.37 25.55 12.30
CA SER A 303 -1.22 26.76 11.47
C SER A 303 0.23 27.12 11.18
N LEU A 304 1.16 26.76 12.07
CA LEU A 304 2.56 27.18 12.00
C LEU A 304 3.51 26.04 11.60
N ARG A 305 3.03 24.77 11.60
CA ARG A 305 3.85 23.57 11.38
C ARG A 305 5.10 23.48 12.29
N ASN A 306 5.10 24.18 13.42
CA ASN A 306 6.12 24.03 14.45
C ASN A 306 5.90 22.73 15.22
N TYR A 307 7.00 22.11 15.66
CA TYR A 307 7.00 20.82 16.35
C TYR A 307 6.30 19.72 15.54
N ASP A 308 6.53 19.68 14.22
CA ASP A 308 5.90 18.72 13.31
C ASP A 308 6.52 17.31 13.43
N LEU A 309 6.52 16.74 14.64
CA LEU A 309 7.11 15.45 14.94
C LEU A 309 6.05 14.51 15.52
N ALA A 310 6.07 13.24 15.12
CA ALA A 310 5.21 12.22 15.69
C ALA A 310 5.89 10.86 15.79
N LEU A 311 5.41 10.06 16.74
CA LEU A 311 5.83 8.69 16.96
C LEU A 311 4.67 7.73 16.70
N LEU A 312 4.96 6.62 16.03
CA LEU A 312 4.08 5.50 15.84
C LEU A 312 4.63 4.28 16.57
N GLN A 313 3.83 3.69 17.45
CA GLN A 313 4.11 2.39 18.03
C GLN A 313 3.43 1.30 17.20
N LEU A 314 4.21 0.34 16.72
CA LEU A 314 3.70 -0.80 15.94
C LEU A 314 2.94 -1.79 16.84
N GLU A 315 1.99 -2.52 16.28
CA GLU A 315 1.25 -3.58 17.00
C GLU A 315 2.16 -4.76 17.39
N ALA A 316 3.19 -5.06 16.59
CA ALA A 316 4.22 -6.04 16.93
C ALA A 316 5.61 -5.52 16.52
N PRO A 317 6.68 -5.91 17.21
CA PRO A 317 8.04 -5.62 16.76
C PRO A 317 8.32 -6.24 15.37
N VAL A 318 9.24 -5.62 14.65
CA VAL A 318 9.81 -6.17 13.42
C VAL A 318 11.16 -6.82 13.72
N ASP A 319 11.44 -7.93 13.05
CA ASP A 319 12.78 -8.53 13.06
C ASP A 319 13.71 -7.72 12.16
N PHE A 320 14.96 -7.53 12.61
CA PHE A 320 15.94 -6.82 11.79
C PHE A 320 16.57 -7.75 10.77
N THR A 321 16.51 -7.34 9.51
CA THR A 321 17.01 -8.06 8.33
C THR A 321 17.97 -7.17 7.55
N ASP A 322 18.37 -7.58 6.35
CA ASP A 322 19.18 -6.75 5.46
C ASP A 322 18.37 -5.61 4.84
N SER A 323 17.04 -5.76 4.76
CA SER A 323 16.10 -4.78 4.21
C SER A 323 15.37 -3.93 5.27
N VAL A 324 15.42 -4.31 6.55
CA VAL A 324 14.72 -3.63 7.65
C VAL A 324 15.67 -3.43 8.83
N ARG A 325 16.09 -2.19 9.08
CA ARG A 325 17.03 -1.81 10.17
C ARG A 325 16.72 -0.40 10.67
N PRO A 326 17.03 -0.08 11.94
CA PRO A 326 16.72 1.25 12.48
C PRO A 326 17.77 2.29 12.07
N ILE A 327 17.36 3.57 11.99
CA ILE A 327 18.27 4.72 11.92
C ILE A 327 18.60 5.23 13.33
N CYS A 328 19.80 5.81 13.49
CA CYS A 328 20.19 6.41 14.76
C CYS A 328 19.47 7.75 14.98
N LEU A 329 19.12 8.02 16.23
CA LEU A 329 18.71 9.35 16.65
C LEU A 329 19.95 10.21 16.92
N PRO A 330 19.95 11.49 16.52
CA PRO A 330 21.06 12.38 16.82
C PRO A 330 21.20 12.59 18.33
N THR A 331 22.43 12.74 18.80
CA THR A 331 22.72 13.27 20.13
C THR A 331 22.31 14.74 20.17
N ALA A 332 21.73 15.21 21.28
CA ALA A 332 21.18 16.56 21.42
C ALA A 332 22.20 17.70 21.37
N LYS A 333 23.42 17.46 20.88
CA LYS A 333 24.44 18.49 20.69
C LYS A 333 24.35 19.00 19.26
N GLU A 334 23.92 20.25 19.15
CA GLU A 334 23.71 20.99 17.90
C GLU A 334 24.97 21.04 17.02
N ASP A 335 26.15 21.00 17.64
CA ASP A 335 27.45 20.95 16.97
C ASP A 335 27.69 19.67 16.14
N ASP A 336 27.07 18.53 16.51
CA ASP A 336 27.23 17.26 15.77
C ASP A 336 26.45 17.26 14.45
N LEU A 337 25.37 18.06 14.34
CA LEU A 337 24.54 18.17 13.15
C LEU A 337 25.22 19.02 12.06
N LEU A 338 25.89 20.09 12.47
CA LEU A 338 26.52 21.08 11.59
C LEU A 338 27.89 20.63 11.02
N ALA A 339 28.53 19.62 11.63
CA ALA A 339 29.93 19.29 11.35
C ALA A 339 30.18 18.45 10.08
N ARG A 340 29.15 17.86 9.44
CA ARG A 340 29.34 16.87 8.34
C ARG A 340 28.84 17.28 6.95
N GLY A 341 28.13 18.41 6.81
CA GLY A 341 27.82 19.07 5.54
C GLY A 341 26.85 18.37 4.57
N GLN A 342 26.85 17.03 4.49
CA GLN A 342 26.05 16.24 3.55
C GLN A 342 24.95 15.43 4.26
N CYS A 343 23.79 15.32 3.63
CA CYS A 343 22.67 14.51 4.10
C CYS A 343 21.92 13.91 2.90
N PHE A 344 21.11 12.89 3.16
CA PHE A 344 20.29 12.26 2.12
C PHE A 344 18.82 12.41 2.45
N ALA A 345 18.04 12.67 1.40
CA ALA A 345 16.59 12.61 1.44
C ALA A 345 16.13 11.45 0.55
N THR A 346 15.23 10.61 1.07
CA THR A 346 14.75 9.42 0.38
C THR A 346 13.23 9.38 0.38
N GLY A 347 12.61 8.93 -0.70
CA GLY A 347 11.15 8.88 -0.78
C GLY A 347 10.62 8.42 -2.14
N TRP A 348 9.32 8.15 -2.19
CA TRP A 348 8.58 7.84 -3.42
C TRP A 348 7.93 9.08 -4.03
N GLY A 349 8.43 10.25 -3.61
CA GLY A 349 7.89 11.57 -3.88
C GLY A 349 7.77 11.94 -5.35
N GLN A 350 6.94 12.96 -5.61
CA GLN A 350 6.85 13.53 -6.95
C GLN A 350 8.17 14.17 -7.38
N THR A 351 8.82 13.60 -8.39
CA THR A 351 10.02 14.20 -9.00
C THR A 351 9.65 15.18 -10.10
N ARG A 352 10.39 16.29 -10.23
CA ARG A 352 10.32 17.18 -11.40
C ARG A 352 10.98 16.48 -12.60
N GLY A 353 10.27 15.54 -13.23
CA GLY A 353 10.76 14.77 -14.39
C GLY A 353 10.01 13.43 -14.56
N SER A 354 10.05 12.86 -15.77
CA SER A 354 9.29 11.67 -16.24
C SER A 354 9.70 10.32 -15.61
N GLY A 355 10.28 10.32 -14.42
CA GLY A 355 10.64 9.08 -13.73
C GLY A 355 9.43 8.44 -13.04
N SER A 356 9.36 7.11 -13.01
CA SER A 356 8.33 6.36 -12.26
C SER A 356 8.27 6.84 -10.80
N PHE A 357 7.05 6.95 -10.26
CA PHE A 357 6.77 7.28 -8.85
C PHE A 357 6.74 6.04 -7.95
N ASP A 358 7.05 4.88 -8.52
CA ASP A 358 6.89 3.59 -7.85
C ASP A 358 8.18 3.16 -7.16
N THR A 359 9.34 3.53 -7.68
CA THR A 359 10.64 3.18 -7.10
C THR A 359 11.11 4.21 -6.08
N LEU A 360 11.78 3.72 -5.02
CA LEU A 360 12.36 4.57 -3.99
C LEU A 360 13.50 5.38 -4.59
N LYS A 361 13.48 6.69 -4.37
CA LYS A 361 14.54 7.60 -4.84
C LYS A 361 15.34 8.13 -3.67
N GLN A 362 16.56 8.57 -3.98
CA GLN A 362 17.46 9.23 -3.06
C GLN A 362 18.04 10.50 -3.72
N VAL A 363 18.29 11.51 -2.91
CA VAL A 363 18.99 12.73 -3.32
C VAL A 363 19.96 13.16 -2.24
N GLU A 364 21.18 13.47 -2.65
CA GLU A 364 22.18 14.07 -1.78
C GLU A 364 21.89 15.57 -1.65
N MET A 365 21.90 16.06 -0.42
CA MET A 365 21.63 17.45 -0.07
C MET A 365 22.72 18.00 0.84
N THR A 366 22.97 19.30 0.74
CA THR A 366 23.87 20.02 1.63
C THR A 366 23.05 20.85 2.62
N GLU A 367 23.42 20.80 3.89
CA GLU A 367 22.79 21.65 4.90
C GLU A 367 23.08 23.13 4.63
N LEU A 368 22.05 23.96 4.68
CA LEU A 368 22.13 25.39 4.38
C LEU A 368 22.11 26.19 5.69
N PRO A 369 22.98 27.21 5.83
CA PRO A 369 22.89 28.13 6.95
C PRO A 369 21.49 28.73 7.08
N PHE A 370 20.96 28.80 8.30
CA PHE A 370 19.58 29.25 8.55
C PHE A 370 19.25 30.61 7.92
N LYS A 371 20.20 31.56 7.98
CA LYS A 371 20.07 32.88 7.34
C LYS A 371 19.85 32.78 5.82
N LYS A 372 20.58 31.91 5.12
CA LYS A 372 20.39 31.66 3.69
C LYS A 372 19.01 31.07 3.43
N CYS A 373 18.53 30.18 4.30
CA CYS A 373 17.18 29.62 4.17
C CYS A 373 16.06 30.66 4.35
N LEU A 374 16.19 31.56 5.33
CA LEU A 374 15.26 32.67 5.53
C LEU A 374 15.22 33.61 4.32
N ASP A 375 16.39 33.95 3.78
CA ASP A 375 16.50 34.80 2.59
C ASP A 375 15.82 34.17 1.37
N MET A 376 15.89 32.85 1.22
CA MET A 376 15.20 32.10 0.17
C MET A 376 13.66 32.02 0.36
N LYS A 377 13.12 32.29 1.56
CA LYS A 377 11.68 32.22 1.88
C LYS A 377 10.96 33.57 1.94
N LYS A 378 11.59 34.67 1.50
CA LYS A 378 10.96 36.01 1.47
C LYS A 378 9.62 35.99 0.71
N GLY A 379 8.50 36.10 1.44
CA GLY A 379 7.13 36.12 0.91
C GLY A 379 6.18 35.03 1.46
N SER A 380 6.69 34.05 2.22
CA SER A 380 5.89 33.05 2.95
C SER A 380 6.11 33.19 4.47
N ALA A 381 5.13 32.81 5.29
CA ALA A 381 5.29 32.77 6.75
C ALA A 381 6.56 31.98 7.09
N GLY A 382 7.57 32.68 7.63
CA GLY A 382 8.89 32.11 7.87
C GLY A 382 8.84 31.02 8.95
N PRO A 383 9.66 29.97 8.85
CA PRO A 383 9.84 29.04 9.96
C PRO A 383 10.40 29.80 11.18
N GLU A 384 9.89 29.49 12.37
CA GLU A 384 10.37 30.07 13.62
C GLU A 384 11.78 29.50 13.95
N GLU A 385 12.68 30.36 14.44
CA GLU A 385 14.14 30.19 14.48
C GLU A 385 14.69 28.93 15.16
N GLN A 386 13.93 28.24 16.02
CA GLN A 386 14.54 27.34 17.01
C GLN A 386 14.41 25.84 16.73
N HIS A 387 13.56 25.41 15.78
CA HIS A 387 13.22 23.98 15.63
C HIS A 387 13.17 23.48 14.19
N THR A 388 13.83 24.17 13.26
CA THR A 388 13.91 23.77 11.85
C THR A 388 15.32 24.00 11.32
N PHE A 389 15.73 23.16 10.36
CA PHE A 389 16.92 23.39 9.56
C PHE A 389 16.54 23.42 8.08
N CYS A 390 17.51 23.65 7.19
CA CYS A 390 17.27 23.61 5.76
C CYS A 390 18.40 22.86 5.08
N ALA A 391 18.08 22.10 4.05
CA ALA A 391 19.06 21.47 3.18
C ALA A 391 18.59 21.60 1.72
N GLY A 392 19.55 21.64 0.79
CA GLY A 392 19.28 21.80 -0.64
C GLY A 392 20.53 21.60 -1.47
N ASP A 393 20.44 21.87 -2.79
CA ASP A 393 21.61 21.83 -3.67
C ASP A 393 22.58 23.00 -3.38
N GLN A 394 23.85 22.83 -3.74
CA GLN A 394 24.90 23.83 -3.46
C GLN A 394 24.61 25.21 -4.09
N HIS A 395 23.80 25.25 -5.15
CA HIS A 395 23.47 26.46 -5.90
C HIS A 395 22.17 27.14 -5.44
N GLY A 396 21.33 26.48 -4.63
CA GLY A 396 20.05 26.99 -4.18
C GLY A 396 19.00 27.15 -5.29
N GLU A 397 19.25 26.60 -6.48
CA GLU A 397 18.39 26.77 -7.66
C GLU A 397 17.41 25.61 -7.86
N ASN A 398 17.74 24.40 -7.38
CA ASN A 398 16.86 23.23 -7.48
C ASN A 398 16.87 22.40 -6.20
N GLY A 399 15.71 22.31 -5.54
CA GLY A 399 15.51 21.44 -4.38
C GLY A 399 15.42 22.19 -3.06
N ILE A 400 14.43 23.08 -2.94
CA ILE A 400 13.85 23.38 -1.63
C ILE A 400 12.69 22.41 -1.42
N CYS A 401 13.00 21.18 -1.01
CA CYS A 401 12.12 20.58 -0.02
C CYS A 401 12.32 21.47 1.21
N SER A 402 11.29 22.08 1.77
CA SER A 402 11.48 22.83 3.01
C SER A 402 11.96 21.85 4.09
N VAL A 403 13.23 21.81 4.48
CA VAL A 403 13.75 20.70 5.30
C VAL A 403 13.50 20.90 6.80
N SER A 404 12.24 21.05 7.20
CA SER A 404 11.83 20.26 8.37
C SER A 404 11.85 18.80 7.89
N ALA A 405 12.26 17.82 8.68
CA ALA A 405 12.38 16.39 8.31
C ALA A 405 11.04 15.71 7.90
N VAL A 406 10.16 16.46 7.26
CA VAL A 406 8.74 16.56 7.56
C VAL A 406 7.98 17.48 6.56
N HIS A 407 8.60 18.40 5.82
CA HIS A 407 7.76 19.31 5.01
C HIS A 407 7.30 18.73 3.66
N ASP A 408 7.99 17.70 3.17
CA ASP A 408 7.46 16.78 2.15
C ASP A 408 6.96 15.52 2.83
N SER A 409 5.66 15.26 2.70
CA SER A 409 4.99 14.12 3.33
C SER A 409 5.64 12.79 2.98
N GLU A 410 6.33 12.69 1.84
CA GLU A 410 6.81 11.44 1.24
C GLU A 410 8.31 11.19 1.43
N THR A 411 9.02 12.08 2.14
CA THR A 411 10.48 12.08 2.23
C THR A 411 10.98 11.80 3.65
N THR A 412 11.95 10.90 3.76
CA THR A 412 12.68 10.58 4.99
C THR A 412 14.11 11.08 4.90
N PHE A 413 14.59 11.73 5.96
CA PHE A 413 15.95 12.23 6.02
C PHE A 413 16.81 11.30 6.86
N SER A 414 17.98 10.94 6.33
CA SER A 414 18.89 10.08 7.07
C SER A 414 20.34 10.34 6.68
N ARG A 415 21.24 10.03 7.60
CA ARG A 415 22.68 10.02 7.40
C ARG A 415 23.20 8.63 7.79
N PRO A 416 23.73 7.83 6.84
CA PRO A 416 24.41 6.59 7.17
C PRO A 416 25.71 6.92 7.93
N LEU A 417 26.08 6.08 8.90
CA LEU A 417 27.25 6.29 9.77
C LEU A 417 28.59 6.17 9.04
#